data_AF-L8WGT5-F1
#
_entry.id   AF-L8WGT5-F1
#
_cell.length_a   1.000
_cell.length_b   1.000
_cell.length_c   1.000
_cell.angle_alpha   90.00
_cell.angle_beta   90.00
_cell.angle_gamma   90.00
#
_symmetry.space_group_name_H-M   'P 1'
#
loop_
_entity.id
_entity.type
_entity.pdbx_description
1 polymer ?
#
loop_
_entity_poly.entity_id
_entity_poly.type
_entity_poly.pdbx_seq_one_letter_code
_entity_poly.pdbx_strand_id
1 'polypeptide(L)'
;MQHRNLTRMRATNIHSHLPMVCNGEHIIEILASGDDDWLRGVQFITNKGRCSAIYGTLEGVPTIARSKGGILAGLSVTSKVHPTRGYLATSVRGIWRHDLIPHAPKENDVFSEYFGARTHHGSGFNDRALVGNSSTMYISRVEFWAGVEIDSIQDGFKFLKAHVYRYSWRAE
;
A
#
# COMPACT_ATOMS: atom_id res chain seq x y z
N MET A 1 -2.25 -34.73 13.64
CA MET A 1 -3.46 -34.15 13.03
C MET A 1 -3.53 -32.69 13.47
N GLN A 2 -3.08 -31.73 12.64
CA GLN A 2 -3.02 -30.31 13.02
C GLN A 2 -4.39 -29.67 12.85
N HIS A 3 -5.01 -29.25 13.96
CA HIS A 3 -6.19 -28.40 13.95
C HIS A 3 -5.84 -27.03 13.36
N ARG A 4 -6.28 -26.76 12.14
CA ARG A 4 -6.30 -25.42 11.56
C ARG A 4 -7.43 -24.63 12.22
N ASN A 5 -7.10 -23.88 13.28
CA ASN A 5 -7.99 -22.85 13.80
C ASN A 5 -8.01 -21.70 12.79
N LEU A 6 -9.01 -21.71 11.90
CA LEU A 6 -9.42 -20.53 11.15
C LEU A 6 -10.07 -19.58 12.14
N THR A 7 -9.25 -18.77 12.81
CA THR A 7 -9.76 -17.68 13.64
C THR A 7 -10.39 -16.66 12.71
N ARG A 8 -11.72 -16.70 12.61
CA ARG A 8 -12.52 -15.59 12.06
C ARG A 8 -12.19 -14.38 12.93
N MET A 9 -11.39 -13.44 12.43
CA MET A 9 -11.24 -12.13 13.04
C MET A 9 -12.62 -11.48 13.05
N ARG A 10 -13.35 -11.66 14.15
CA ARG A 10 -14.47 -10.79 14.50
C ARG A 10 -13.82 -9.50 15.00
N ALA A 11 -13.92 -8.46 14.18
CA ALA A 11 -13.60 -7.10 14.57
C ALA A 11 -14.49 -6.74 15.78
N THR A 12 -13.91 -6.74 16.97
CA THR A 12 -14.54 -6.19 18.17
C THR A 12 -14.33 -4.68 18.17
N ASN A 13 -15.39 -3.95 17.81
CA ASN A 13 -15.63 -2.53 18.05
C ASN A 13 -14.41 -1.59 17.99
N ILE A 14 -13.99 -1.30 16.77
CA ILE A 14 -13.50 0.03 16.39
C ILE A 14 -14.09 0.25 14.99
N HIS A 15 -14.57 1.44 14.65
CA HIS A 15 -15.19 1.78 13.37
C HIS A 15 -14.25 1.54 12.16
N SER A 16 -14.00 0.29 11.79
CA SER A 16 -13.15 -0.09 10.69
C SER A 16 -14.02 -0.35 9.46
N HIS A 17 -14.45 0.75 8.84
CA HIS A 17 -14.86 0.68 7.45
C HIS A 17 -13.63 0.23 6.65
N LEU A 18 -13.64 -1.01 6.16
CA LEU A 18 -12.80 -1.36 5.03
C LEU A 18 -13.06 -0.31 3.94
N PRO A 19 -12.05 0.11 3.17
CA PRO A 19 -12.27 1.09 2.11
C PRO A 19 -13.43 0.61 1.26
N MET A 20 -14.47 1.43 1.12
CA MET A 20 -15.57 1.11 0.21
C MET A 20 -14.95 1.12 -1.19
N VAL A 21 -14.70 -0.08 -1.70
CA VAL A 21 -14.09 -0.28 -3.01
C VAL A 21 -15.18 0.07 -4.03
N CYS A 22 -14.98 1.14 -4.80
CA CYS A 22 -15.95 1.58 -5.79
C CYS A 22 -16.05 0.55 -6.93
N ASN A 23 -17.13 0.59 -7.73
CA ASN A 23 -17.25 -0.31 -8.89
C ASN A 23 -16.00 -0.27 -9.79
N GLY A 24 -15.51 -1.46 -10.15
CA GLY A 24 -14.30 -1.67 -10.96
C GLY A 24 -12.98 -1.33 -10.26
N GLU A 25 -13.00 -1.05 -8.96
CA GLU A 25 -11.81 -0.94 -8.15
C GLU A 25 -11.54 -2.24 -7.42
N HIS A 26 -10.27 -2.56 -7.24
CA HIS A 26 -9.82 -3.80 -6.61
C HIS A 26 -8.56 -3.54 -5.82
N ILE A 27 -8.44 -4.16 -4.65
CA ILE A 27 -7.19 -4.17 -3.89
C ILE A 27 -6.22 -5.10 -4.61
N ILE A 28 -5.05 -4.58 -4.98
CA ILE A 28 -4.02 -5.31 -5.74
C ILE A 28 -2.72 -5.44 -4.95
N GLU A 29 -2.60 -4.71 -3.83
CA GLU A 29 -1.37 -4.65 -3.07
C GLU A 29 -1.66 -4.37 -1.59
N ILE A 30 -0.83 -4.95 -0.72
CA ILE A 30 -0.78 -4.70 0.70
C ILE A 30 0.63 -4.19 1.02
N LEU A 31 0.73 -2.97 1.54
CA LEU A 31 1.92 -2.47 2.21
C LEU A 31 1.80 -2.84 3.69
N ALA A 32 2.73 -3.64 4.20
CA ALA A 32 2.77 -4.07 5.59
C ALA A 32 4.12 -3.69 6.21
N SER A 33 4.16 -3.27 7.47
CA SER A 33 5.41 -3.01 8.18
C SER A 33 5.50 -3.83 9.46
N GLY A 34 6.71 -4.22 9.84
CA GLY A 34 6.94 -4.94 11.08
C GLY A 34 8.35 -4.77 11.63
N ASP A 35 8.49 -4.97 12.93
CA ASP A 35 9.74 -5.02 13.67
C ASP A 35 9.70 -6.19 14.66
N ASP A 36 10.85 -6.73 15.07
CA ASP A 36 10.97 -7.70 16.18
C ASP A 36 9.88 -8.79 16.24
N ASP A 37 9.56 -9.41 15.10
CA ASP A 37 8.50 -10.41 14.86
C ASP A 37 7.05 -9.91 14.83
N TRP A 38 6.77 -8.63 15.05
CA TRP A 38 5.43 -8.05 15.15
C TRP A 38 5.04 -7.24 13.92
N LEU A 39 3.82 -7.49 13.44
CA LEU A 39 3.19 -6.63 12.45
C LEU A 39 2.76 -5.31 13.13
N ARG A 40 3.24 -4.19 12.61
CA ARG A 40 2.99 -2.85 13.15
C ARG A 40 1.94 -2.08 12.37
N GLY A 41 1.97 -2.19 11.05
CA GLY A 41 1.10 -1.40 10.17
C GLY A 41 0.70 -2.16 8.92
N VAL A 42 -0.50 -1.87 8.43
CA VAL A 42 -1.00 -2.33 7.12
C VAL A 42 -1.72 -1.21 6.39
N GLN A 43 -1.45 -1.07 5.10
CA GLN A 43 -2.17 -0.22 4.16
C GLN A 43 -2.52 -1.02 2.90
N PHE A 44 -3.74 -0.86 2.41
CA PHE A 44 -4.22 -1.50 1.18
C PHE A 44 -4.16 -0.52 0.02
N ILE A 45 -3.65 -0.97 -1.13
CA ILE A 45 -3.56 -0.16 -2.35
C ILE A 45 -4.42 -0.79 -3.45
N THR A 46 -5.15 0.07 -4.17
CA THR A 46 -6.06 -0.35 -5.24
C THR A 46 -5.46 -0.21 -6.63
N ASN A 47 -6.06 -0.89 -7.61
CA ASN A 47 -5.76 -0.75 -9.03
C ASN A 47 -5.98 0.66 -9.59
N LYS A 48 -6.59 1.57 -8.83
CA LYS A 48 -6.72 3.00 -9.16
C LYS A 48 -5.67 3.87 -8.46
N GLY A 49 -4.74 3.26 -7.73
CA GLY A 49 -3.70 3.95 -6.96
C GLY A 49 -4.20 4.58 -5.67
N ARG A 50 -5.45 4.34 -5.26
CA ARG A 50 -5.96 4.81 -3.96
C ARG A 50 -5.38 3.94 -2.85
N CYS A 51 -5.03 4.59 -1.75
CA CYS A 51 -4.55 3.92 -0.55
C CYS A 51 -5.61 3.99 0.54
N SER A 52 -5.75 2.92 1.34
CA SER A 52 -6.53 2.98 2.58
C SER A 52 -5.85 3.88 3.61
N ALA A 53 -6.57 4.18 4.71
CA ALA A 53 -5.90 4.58 5.94
C ALA A 53 -4.87 3.51 6.35
N ILE A 54 -3.84 3.92 7.08
CA ILE A 54 -2.91 3.00 7.72
C ILE A 54 -3.61 2.44 8.96
N TYR A 55 -3.69 1.11 9.02
CA TYR A 55 -4.16 0.40 10.20
C TYR A 55 -2.94 0.04 11.05
N GLY A 56 -2.83 0.62 12.26
CA GLY A 56 -1.63 0.54 13.09
C GLY A 56 -0.66 1.68 12.80
N THR A 57 0.65 1.43 12.88
CA THR A 57 1.72 2.38 12.55
C THR A 57 2.65 1.79 11.50
N LEU A 58 2.99 2.55 10.45
CA LEU A 58 4.02 2.13 9.47
C LEU A 58 5.43 2.29 10.06
N GLU A 59 5.67 1.59 11.17
CA GLU A 59 6.95 1.48 11.86
C GLU A 59 7.61 0.14 11.51
N GLY A 60 8.95 0.11 11.56
CA GLY A 60 9.75 -1.06 11.21
C GLY A 60 9.96 -1.20 9.70
N VAL A 61 10.32 -2.40 9.26
CA VAL A 61 10.68 -2.68 7.87
C VAL A 61 9.42 -2.83 7.03
N PRO A 62 9.18 -1.97 6.02
CA PRO A 62 8.06 -2.11 5.12
C PRO A 62 8.29 -3.29 4.14
N THR A 63 7.20 -3.96 3.82
CA THR A 63 7.12 -5.10 2.91
C THR A 63 5.89 -4.97 2.05
N ILE A 64 6.00 -5.38 0.78
CA ILE A 64 4.91 -5.33 -0.17
C ILE A 64 4.46 -6.76 -0.48
N ALA A 65 3.17 -7.03 -0.28
CA ALA A 65 2.53 -8.26 -0.70
C ALA A 65 1.56 -7.99 -1.85
N ARG A 66 1.80 -8.64 -2.99
CA ARG A 66 0.96 -8.59 -4.19
C ARG A 66 1.08 -9.88 -4.99
N SER A 67 0.17 -10.08 -5.95
CA SER A 67 0.27 -11.14 -6.95
C SER A 67 -0.02 -10.54 -8.32
N LYS A 68 0.84 -10.81 -9.30
CA LYS A 68 0.72 -10.21 -10.63
C LYS A 68 -0.61 -10.58 -11.28
N GLY A 69 -1.42 -9.59 -11.64
CA GLY A 69 -2.77 -9.76 -12.19
C GLY A 69 -3.78 -10.34 -11.20
N GLY A 70 -3.44 -10.37 -9.90
CA GLY A 70 -4.28 -10.91 -8.84
C GLY A 70 -5.03 -9.82 -8.09
N ILE A 71 -6.32 -10.05 -7.83
CA ILE A 71 -7.10 -9.27 -6.88
C ILE A 71 -7.00 -9.91 -5.50
N LEU A 72 -6.85 -9.10 -4.46
CA LEU A 72 -6.98 -9.57 -3.09
C LEU A 72 -8.38 -10.12 -2.84
N ALA A 73 -8.48 -11.43 -2.62
CA ALA A 73 -9.70 -12.14 -2.31
C ALA A 73 -9.84 -12.44 -0.80
N GLY A 74 -8.74 -12.39 -0.06
CA GLY A 74 -8.74 -12.63 1.38
C GLY A 74 -7.38 -12.39 2.03
N LEU A 75 -7.33 -12.52 3.35
CA LEU A 75 -6.12 -12.33 4.15
C LEU A 75 -5.84 -13.57 4.99
N SER A 76 -4.56 -13.91 5.12
CA SER A 76 -4.05 -14.88 6.08
C SER A 76 -3.14 -14.14 7.06
N VAL A 77 -3.54 -14.10 8.32
CA VAL A 77 -2.77 -13.45 9.40
C VAL A 77 -2.18 -14.53 10.29
N THR A 78 -0.91 -14.36 10.66
CA THR A 78 -0.27 -15.17 11.71
C THR A 78 -0.15 -14.33 12.97
N SER A 79 -0.25 -14.97 14.13
CA SER A 79 -0.18 -14.30 15.43
C SER A 79 0.57 -15.16 16.45
N LYS A 80 1.24 -14.51 17.39
CA LYS A 80 1.89 -15.13 18.55
C LYS A 80 1.50 -14.40 19.83
N VAL A 81 1.64 -15.06 20.98
CA VAL A 81 1.46 -14.40 22.29
C VAL A 81 2.68 -13.52 22.56
N HIS A 82 2.44 -12.22 22.71
CA HIS A 82 3.40 -11.25 23.18
C HIS A 82 3.52 -11.32 24.71
N PRO A 83 4.75 -11.24 25.28
CA PRO A 83 4.97 -11.37 26.72
C PRO A 83 4.10 -10.47 27.61
N THR A 84 3.80 -9.25 27.15
CA THR A 84 3.05 -8.24 27.93
C THR A 84 1.74 -7.77 27.30
N ARG A 85 1.44 -8.13 26.04
CA ARG A 85 0.34 -7.51 25.25
C ARG A 85 -0.67 -8.52 24.70
N GLY A 86 -0.57 -9.79 25.11
CA GLY A 86 -1.47 -10.85 24.63
C GLY A 86 -1.19 -11.24 23.17
N TYR A 87 -2.18 -11.77 22.46
CA TYR A 87 -1.99 -12.19 21.06
C TYR A 87 -1.82 -10.98 20.13
N LEU A 88 -0.67 -10.92 19.46
CA LEU A 88 -0.37 -9.90 18.45
C LEU A 88 -0.11 -10.55 17.10
N ALA A 89 -0.46 -9.84 16.03
CA ALA A 89 -0.16 -10.26 14.67
C ALA A 89 1.35 -10.18 14.41
N THR A 90 1.87 -11.19 13.71
CA THR A 90 3.29 -11.31 13.36
C THR A 90 3.53 -11.17 11.87
N SER A 91 2.54 -11.52 11.04
CA SER A 91 2.58 -11.22 9.61
C SER A 91 1.18 -11.27 9.00
N VAL A 92 1.04 -10.60 7.84
CA VAL A 92 -0.14 -10.66 6.98
C VAL A 92 0.28 -11.13 5.59
N ARG A 93 -0.54 -11.99 4.98
CA ARG A 93 -0.38 -12.45 3.59
C ARG A 93 -1.69 -12.27 2.85
N GLY A 94 -1.61 -11.84 1.59
CA GLY A 94 -2.76 -11.81 0.70
C GLY A 94 -3.07 -13.19 0.10
N ILE A 95 -4.35 -13.49 -0.06
CA ILE A 95 -4.87 -14.57 -0.89
C ILE A 95 -5.38 -13.92 -2.16
N TRP A 96 -4.81 -14.28 -3.30
CA TRP A 96 -5.02 -13.57 -4.56
C TRP A 96 -5.82 -14.43 -5.55
N ARG A 97 -6.82 -13.82 -6.20
CA ARG A 97 -7.60 -14.44 -7.27
C ARG A 97 -7.29 -13.78 -8.61
N HIS A 98 -7.18 -14.60 -9.65
CA HIS A 98 -6.81 -14.16 -11.00
C HIS A 98 -7.95 -14.31 -12.00
N ASP A 99 -9.04 -14.96 -11.61
CA ASP A 99 -10.18 -15.29 -12.46
C ASP A 99 -11.25 -14.17 -12.53
N LEU A 100 -11.05 -13.09 -11.78
CA LEU A 100 -12.01 -11.99 -11.65
C LEU A 100 -11.72 -10.79 -12.57
N ILE A 101 -10.54 -10.72 -13.20
CA ILE A 101 -10.21 -9.65 -14.17
C ILE A 101 -9.85 -10.25 -15.52
N PRO A 102 -10.60 -9.93 -16.61
CA PRO A 102 -10.27 -10.37 -17.97
C PRO A 102 -8.96 -9.78 -18.54
N HIS A 103 -8.45 -8.71 -17.93
CA HIS A 103 -7.22 -8.01 -18.30
C HIS A 103 -6.52 -7.57 -17.02
N ALA A 104 -5.38 -8.18 -16.70
CA ALA A 104 -4.56 -7.76 -15.56
C ALA A 104 -4.36 -6.23 -15.59
N PRO A 105 -4.53 -5.53 -14.45
CA PRO A 105 -4.21 -4.10 -14.37
C PRO A 105 -2.78 -3.89 -14.89
N LYS A 106 -2.50 -2.74 -15.51
CA LYS A 106 -1.15 -2.38 -15.97
C LYS A 106 -0.20 -2.32 -14.75
N GLU A 107 0.34 -3.46 -14.35
CA GLU A 107 1.20 -3.65 -13.18
C GLU A 107 2.67 -3.60 -13.58
N ASN A 108 3.05 -2.60 -14.36
CA ASN A 108 4.45 -2.44 -14.80
C ASN A 108 5.33 -1.76 -13.74
N ASP A 109 4.83 -1.55 -12.53
CA ASP A 109 5.63 -1.04 -11.42
C ASP A 109 6.66 -2.10 -11.01
N VAL A 110 7.92 -1.77 -11.24
CA VAL A 110 9.08 -2.45 -10.67
C VAL A 110 9.29 -1.86 -9.28
N PHE A 111 9.22 -2.70 -8.25
CA PHE A 111 9.35 -2.25 -6.86
C PHE A 111 10.78 -2.44 -6.41
N SER A 112 11.31 -1.41 -5.77
CA SER A 112 12.60 -1.46 -5.11
C SER A 112 12.47 -2.17 -3.76
N GLU A 113 13.50 -2.91 -3.37
CA GLU A 113 13.64 -3.34 -1.99
C GLU A 113 13.78 -2.10 -1.08
N TYR A 114 13.19 -2.16 0.12
CA TYR A 114 13.32 -1.10 1.10
C TYR A 114 14.58 -1.31 1.94
N PHE A 115 15.41 -0.27 2.01
CA PHE A 115 16.63 -0.23 2.83
C PHE A 115 16.52 0.92 3.82
N GLY A 116 16.83 0.69 5.09
CA GLY A 116 16.71 1.71 6.14
C GLY A 116 16.66 1.15 7.55
N ALA A 117 16.44 2.03 8.54
CA ALA A 117 16.42 1.68 9.95
C ALA A 117 15.36 0.63 10.29
N ARG A 118 15.74 -0.34 11.13
CA ARG A 118 14.86 -1.43 11.61
C ARG A 118 14.00 -1.02 12.82
N THR A 119 14.16 0.21 13.33
CA THR A 119 13.75 0.62 14.68
C THR A 119 12.85 1.87 14.70
N HIS A 120 12.19 2.05 15.85
CA HIS A 120 11.00 2.86 16.19
C HIS A 120 11.06 4.40 16.00
N HIS A 121 11.79 4.90 15.01
CA HIS A 121 11.92 6.35 14.79
C HIS A 121 11.54 6.70 13.35
N GLY A 122 10.44 7.44 13.22
CA GLY A 122 9.90 7.91 11.94
C GLY A 122 8.47 7.43 11.68
N SER A 123 7.70 8.24 10.98
CA SER A 123 6.38 7.85 10.47
C SER A 123 6.54 7.40 9.02
N GLY A 124 6.15 6.16 8.71
CA GLY A 124 6.10 5.73 7.32
C GLY A 124 5.14 6.60 6.52
N PHE A 125 5.57 7.02 5.33
CA PHE A 125 4.78 7.78 4.38
C PHE A 125 4.69 7.02 3.04
N ASN A 126 3.65 7.29 2.26
CA ASN A 126 3.44 6.67 0.96
C ASN A 126 2.83 7.68 0.00
N ASP A 127 3.68 8.33 -0.79
CA ASP A 127 3.25 9.36 -1.76
C ASP A 127 2.44 8.77 -2.91
N ARG A 128 2.32 7.44 -3.04
CA ARG A 128 1.37 6.82 -3.96
C ARG A 128 -0.07 7.27 -3.70
N ALA A 129 -0.42 7.67 -2.47
CA ALA A 129 -1.72 8.27 -2.18
C ALA A 129 -1.94 9.61 -2.91
N LEU A 130 -0.86 10.40 -3.11
CA LEU A 130 -0.87 11.65 -3.88
C LEU A 130 -0.72 11.38 -5.38
N VAL A 131 0.14 10.43 -5.75
CA VAL A 131 0.51 10.17 -7.15
C VAL A 131 -0.49 9.31 -7.90
N GLY A 132 -1.13 8.37 -7.21
CA GLY A 132 -2.01 7.37 -7.80
C GLY A 132 -1.31 6.56 -8.90
N ASN A 133 -2.09 6.17 -9.92
CA ASN A 133 -1.56 5.55 -11.15
C ASN A 133 -1.46 6.57 -12.30
N SER A 134 -1.10 7.81 -11.98
CA SER A 134 -1.07 8.90 -12.96
C SER A 134 -0.06 8.63 -14.08
N SER A 135 -0.53 8.60 -15.33
CA SER A 135 0.34 8.52 -16.52
C SER A 135 0.90 9.89 -16.92
N THR A 136 0.52 10.95 -16.23
CA THR A 136 0.88 12.33 -16.59
C THR A 136 1.64 13.04 -15.48
N MET A 137 1.78 12.46 -14.30
CA MET A 137 2.57 13.02 -13.22
C MET A 137 3.86 12.25 -13.05
N TYR A 138 4.97 12.98 -12.92
CA TYR A 138 6.30 12.38 -12.79
C TYR A 138 7.15 13.19 -11.82
N ILE A 139 8.09 12.51 -11.16
CA ILE A 139 9.11 13.16 -10.33
C ILE A 139 9.96 14.02 -11.26
N SER A 140 9.98 15.31 -11.00
CA SER A 140 10.71 16.30 -11.78
C SER A 140 11.99 16.76 -11.09
N ARG A 141 12.09 16.53 -9.78
CA ARG A 141 13.22 16.89 -8.93
C ARG A 141 13.22 16.02 -7.68
N VAL A 142 14.42 15.65 -7.23
CA VAL A 142 14.67 15.04 -5.92
C VAL A 142 15.73 15.89 -5.24
N GLU A 143 15.48 16.32 -4.02
CA GLU A 143 16.42 17.06 -3.18
C GLU A 143 16.73 16.28 -1.91
N PHE A 144 17.99 16.33 -1.49
CA PHE A 144 18.47 15.66 -0.28
C PHE A 144 19.14 16.69 0.61
N TRP A 145 18.87 16.61 1.91
CA TRP A 145 19.70 17.22 2.95
C TRP A 145 20.36 16.10 3.74
N ALA A 146 21.67 16.19 3.92
CA ALA A 146 22.45 15.17 4.59
C ALA A 146 23.65 15.78 5.34
N GLY A 147 23.89 15.25 6.54
CA GLY A 147 25.11 15.41 7.32
C GLY A 147 25.94 14.12 7.27
N VAL A 148 26.04 13.42 8.40
CA VAL A 148 26.63 12.06 8.47
C VAL A 148 25.66 11.00 7.93
N GLU A 149 24.35 11.27 8.05
CA GLU A 149 23.25 10.45 7.54
C GLU A 149 22.34 11.32 6.64
N ILE A 150 21.35 10.70 5.98
CA ILE A 150 20.33 11.45 5.22
C ILE A 150 19.31 12.02 6.22
N ASP A 151 19.22 13.34 6.28
CA ASP A 151 18.32 14.04 7.19
C ASP A 151 16.91 14.20 6.59
N SER A 152 16.84 14.47 5.28
CA SER A 152 15.56 14.56 4.56
C SER A 152 15.68 14.37 3.06
N ILE A 153 14.58 13.90 2.48
CA ILE A 153 14.37 13.74 1.03
C ILE A 153 13.11 14.52 0.67
N GLN A 154 13.17 15.29 -0.40
CA GLN A 154 12.01 16.01 -0.94
C GLN A 154 11.86 15.78 -2.43
N ASP A 155 10.67 15.31 -2.82
CA ASP A 155 10.29 15.10 -4.22
C ASP A 155 9.42 16.24 -4.75
N GLY A 156 9.78 16.74 -5.93
CA GLY A 156 8.99 17.73 -6.68
C GLY A 156 8.32 17.10 -7.89
N PHE A 157 6.99 17.19 -7.98
CA PHE A 157 6.21 16.61 -9.08
C PHE A 157 5.84 17.64 -10.16
N LYS A 158 5.78 17.20 -11.43
CA LYS A 158 5.21 17.96 -12.54
C LYS A 158 4.11 17.17 -13.25
N PHE A 159 3.14 17.89 -13.79
CA PHE A 159 2.12 17.34 -14.68
C PHE A 159 2.49 17.60 -16.14
N LEU A 160 2.40 16.58 -16.99
CA LEU A 160 2.32 16.76 -18.43
C LEU A 160 1.02 17.52 -18.73
N LYS A 161 1.13 18.72 -19.31
CA LYS A 161 -0.03 19.43 -19.84
C LYS A 161 -0.68 18.54 -20.91
N ALA A 162 -1.93 18.15 -20.69
CA ALA A 162 -2.72 17.56 -21.77
C ALA A 162 -2.82 18.57 -22.91
N HIS A 163 -2.53 18.14 -24.14
CA HIS A 163 -2.82 18.92 -25.34
C HIS A 163 -4.33 19.13 -25.40
N VAL A 164 -4.80 20.31 -25.03
CA VAL A 164 -6.19 20.73 -25.23
C VAL A 164 -6.33 21.09 -26.70
N TYR A 165 -6.85 20.17 -27.51
CA TYR A 165 -7.36 20.51 -28.83
C TYR A 165 -8.64 21.33 -28.63
N ARG A 166 -8.54 22.66 -28.72
CA ARG A 166 -9.72 23.52 -28.87
C ARG A 166 -10.17 23.47 -30.32
N TYR A 167 -11.24 22.73 -30.60
CA TYR A 167 -11.99 22.93 -31.83
C TYR A 167 -12.92 24.13 -31.63
N SER A 168 -12.70 25.18 -32.42
CA SER A 168 -13.58 26.34 -32.52
C SER A 168 -14.30 26.25 -33.86
N TRP A 169 -15.62 26.07 -33.83
CA TRP A 169 -16.47 26.27 -35.00
C TRP A 169 -17.00 27.70 -34.97
N ARG A 170 -16.81 28.44 -36.06
CA ARG A 170 -17.63 29.62 -36.36
C ARG A 170 -18.78 29.14 -37.24
N ALA A 171 -20.01 29.44 -36.84
CA ALA A 171 -21.12 29.48 -37.77
C ALA A 171 -21.05 30.83 -38.51
N GLU A 172 -21.18 30.79 -39.83
CA GLU A 172 -21.44 31.97 -40.66
C GLU A 172 -22.87 32.45 -40.48
#